data_AF-A0A137Q836-F1
#
_entry.id   AF-A0A137Q836-F1
#
_cell.length_a   1.000
_cell.length_b   1.000
_cell.length_c   1.000
_cell.angle_alpha   90.00
_cell.angle_beta   90.00
_cell.angle_gamma   90.00
#
_symmetry.space_group_name_H-M   'P 1'
#
loop_
_entity.id
_entity.type
_entity.pdbx_description
1 polymer ?
#
loop_
_entity_poly.entity_id
_entity_poly.type
_entity_poly.pdbx_seq_one_letter_code
_entity_poly.pdbx_strand_id
1 'polypeptide(L)'
;MPQYMTGKTRSARSQYNLGNQKLLRAATPEELEQWSDASSDSTFFMEDLTDLDDGRPYFFEKGESAWVRTANGTWCYGTVTSAPPRVGPTRNSDGLFYSVIFTLGGAKMKKNFAPLNGEIKPDDREVRELLKTYGWLED
;
A
#
# COMPACT_ATOMS: atom_id res chain seq x y z
N MET A 1 26.93 -18.20 41.48
CA MET A 1 27.05 -17.67 40.11
C MET A 1 25.64 -17.41 39.58
N PRO A 2 25.07 -16.19 39.70
CA PRO A 2 23.76 -15.91 39.10
C PRO A 2 23.92 -15.36 37.68
N GLN A 3 23.17 -15.96 36.76
CA GLN A 3 22.98 -15.50 35.38
C GLN A 3 22.07 -14.27 35.39
N TYR A 4 22.49 -13.18 34.74
CA TYR A 4 21.61 -12.06 34.40
C TYR A 4 21.11 -12.24 32.96
N MET A 5 19.81 -12.50 32.85
CA MET A 5 19.03 -12.19 31.66
C MET A 5 18.68 -10.69 31.70
N THR A 6 18.96 -9.94 30.63
CA THR A 6 18.08 -8.91 30.03
C THR A 6 18.85 -8.15 28.95
N GLY A 7 18.80 -8.65 27.73
CA GLY A 7 19.06 -7.84 26.54
C GLY A 7 17.71 -7.59 25.87
N LYS A 8 17.13 -6.41 26.10
CA LYS A 8 15.94 -5.91 25.41
C LYS A 8 16.18 -6.06 23.91
N THR A 9 15.45 -6.96 23.26
CA THR A 9 15.41 -7.07 21.81
C THR A 9 14.94 -5.72 21.28
N ARG A 10 15.85 -5.02 20.61
CA ARG A 10 15.53 -3.81 19.87
C ARG A 10 14.42 -4.20 18.91
N SER A 11 13.22 -3.67 19.16
CA SER A 11 12.08 -3.73 18.25
C SER A 11 12.62 -3.54 16.84
N ALA A 12 12.40 -4.56 16.01
CA ALA A 12 12.75 -4.56 14.61
C ALA A 12 12.03 -3.35 14.02
N ARG A 13 12.77 -2.24 13.91
CA ARG A 13 12.39 -1.06 13.17
C ARG A 13 12.28 -1.56 11.75
N SER A 14 11.07 -1.98 11.40
CA SER A 14 10.71 -2.48 10.08
C SER A 14 11.13 -1.39 9.11
N GLN A 15 12.30 -1.60 8.51
CA GLN A 15 12.77 -0.84 7.38
C GLN A 15 11.86 -1.31 6.25
N TYR A 16 10.64 -0.78 6.18
CA TYR A 16 9.83 -0.95 4.98
C TYR A 16 10.67 -0.38 3.85
N ASN A 17 11.04 -1.30 2.97
CA ASN A 17 12.08 -1.18 1.98
C ASN A 17 11.80 0.04 1.09
N LEU A 18 12.53 1.13 1.32
CA LEU A 18 12.79 2.14 0.28
C LEU A 18 13.63 1.54 -0.87
N GLY A 19 14.14 0.32 -0.71
CA GLY A 19 14.83 -0.43 -1.75
C GLY A 19 13.85 -0.99 -2.77
N ASN A 20 14.11 -0.73 -4.05
CA ASN A 20 13.60 -1.44 -5.24
C ASN A 20 12.66 -0.67 -6.17
N GLN A 21 12.48 0.65 -6.01
CA GLN A 21 11.93 1.49 -7.11
C GLN A 21 12.76 1.37 -8.41
N LYS A 22 14.04 0.97 -8.27
CA LYS A 22 14.98 0.70 -9.36
C LYS A 22 14.77 -0.66 -10.04
N LEU A 23 14.02 -1.58 -9.43
CA LEU A 23 13.72 -2.92 -9.97
C LEU A 23 12.34 -2.99 -10.63
N LEU A 24 11.56 -1.90 -10.62
CA LEU A 24 10.23 -1.87 -11.20
C LEU A 24 10.31 -1.92 -12.73
N ARG A 25 9.79 -2.99 -13.33
CA ARG A 25 9.60 -3.06 -14.79
C ARG A 25 8.20 -2.58 -15.15
N ALA A 26 8.03 -2.06 -16.36
CA ALA A 26 6.67 -1.81 -16.86
C ALA A 26 5.92 -3.14 -16.96
N ALA A 27 4.68 -3.18 -16.48
CA ALA A 27 3.81 -4.33 -16.73
C ALA A 27 3.54 -4.43 -18.24
N THR A 28 3.60 -5.63 -18.81
CA THR A 28 3.12 -5.83 -20.18
C THR A 28 1.58 -5.80 -20.20
N PRO A 29 0.94 -5.48 -21.34
CA PRO A 29 -0.52 -5.50 -21.43
C PRO A 29 -1.12 -6.88 -21.10
N GLU A 30 -0.46 -7.97 -21.51
CA GLU A 30 -0.90 -9.35 -21.19
C GLU A 30 -0.89 -9.64 -19.68
N GLU A 31 0.13 -9.13 -18.97
CA GLU A 31 0.20 -9.26 -17.50
C GLU A 31 -0.90 -8.46 -16.80
N LEU A 32 -1.22 -7.28 -17.35
CA LEU A 32 -2.34 -6.47 -16.85
C LEU A 32 -3.68 -7.18 -17.03
N GLU A 33 -3.91 -7.79 -18.20
CA GLU A 33 -5.13 -8.55 -18.46
C GLU A 33 -5.25 -9.74 -17.51
N GLN A 34 -4.18 -10.53 -17.35
CA GLN A 34 -4.18 -11.69 -16.46
C GLN A 34 -4.52 -11.32 -15.00
N TRP A 35 -4.10 -10.14 -14.56
CA TRP A 35 -4.37 -9.72 -13.18
C TRP A 35 -5.74 -9.05 -13.05
N SER A 36 -6.22 -8.36 -14.10
CA SER A 36 -7.57 -7.77 -14.14
C SER A 36 -8.67 -8.82 -14.19
N ASP A 37 -8.48 -9.91 -14.93
CA ASP A 37 -9.48 -10.97 -15.12
C ASP A 37 -9.73 -11.77 -13.83
N ALA A 38 -8.68 -11.91 -13.01
CA ALA A 38 -8.76 -12.51 -11.67
C ALA A 38 -9.55 -11.67 -10.65
N SER A 39 -9.84 -10.39 -10.96
CA SER A 39 -10.49 -9.45 -10.03
C SER A 39 -12.02 -9.38 -10.19
N SER A 40 -12.63 -10.14 -11.11
CA SER A 40 -14.10 -10.14 -11.29
C SER A 40 -14.89 -10.76 -10.12
N ASP A 41 -14.23 -11.32 -9.10
CA ASP A 41 -14.89 -11.73 -7.86
C ASP A 41 -14.81 -10.63 -6.80
N SER A 42 -15.62 -9.60 -6.98
CA SER A 42 -15.76 -8.48 -6.04
C SER A 42 -16.39 -8.88 -4.68
N THR A 43 -16.67 -10.17 -4.46
CA THR A 43 -17.27 -10.69 -3.22
C THR A 43 -16.24 -11.12 -2.16
N PHE A 44 -14.97 -11.36 -2.51
CA PHE A 44 -13.94 -11.79 -1.54
C PHE A 44 -13.22 -10.65 -0.79
N PHE A 45 -13.44 -9.38 -1.14
CA PHE A 45 -12.63 -8.27 -0.61
C PHE A 45 -13.22 -7.59 0.65
N MET A 46 -14.48 -7.87 0.96
CA MET A 46 -15.26 -7.12 1.96
C MET A 46 -15.21 -7.74 3.38
N GLU A 47 -14.75 -8.98 3.53
CA GLU A 47 -15.13 -9.76 4.72
C GLU A 47 -14.25 -9.56 5.97
N ASP A 48 -13.11 -8.85 5.94
CA ASP A 48 -12.34 -8.60 7.18
C ASP A 48 -11.25 -7.52 7.05
N LEU A 49 -11.56 -6.26 6.72
CA LEU A 49 -10.54 -5.18 6.80
C LEU A 49 -10.26 -4.86 8.29
N THR A 50 -9.46 -5.68 8.96
CA THR A 50 -9.12 -5.53 10.40
C THR A 50 -7.94 -4.59 10.65
N ASP A 51 -7.01 -4.44 9.70
CA ASP A 51 -5.83 -3.59 9.87
C ASP A 51 -5.40 -2.89 8.57
N LEU A 52 -4.89 -1.65 8.72
CA LEU A 52 -4.45 -0.82 7.59
C LEU A 52 -3.09 -1.25 7.02
N ASP A 53 -2.22 -1.90 7.79
CA ASP A 53 -0.92 -2.45 7.36
C ASP A 53 -1.07 -3.76 6.57
N ASP A 54 -2.25 -4.39 6.62
CA ASP A 54 -2.49 -5.67 5.97
C ASP A 54 -2.44 -5.51 4.44
N GLY A 55 -1.49 -6.19 3.79
CA GLY A 55 -1.31 -6.12 2.34
C GLY A 55 -2.40 -6.92 1.63
N ARG A 56 -3.18 -6.27 0.76
CA ARG A 56 -4.26 -6.94 0.03
C ARG A 56 -4.14 -6.73 -1.46
N PRO A 57 -4.43 -7.77 -2.27
CA PRO A 57 -4.54 -7.57 -3.71
C PRO A 57 -5.70 -6.60 -3.97
N TYR A 58 -5.43 -5.53 -4.70
CA TYR A 58 -6.44 -4.59 -5.16
C TYR A 58 -5.99 -3.99 -6.49
N PHE A 59 -6.95 -3.78 -7.37
CA PHE A 59 -6.73 -3.23 -8.71
C PHE A 59 -7.21 -1.80 -8.76
N PHE A 60 -6.25 -0.88 -8.87
CA PHE A 60 -6.56 0.52 -8.95
C PHE A 60 -6.79 0.95 -10.39
N GLU A 61 -7.89 1.67 -10.61
CA GLU A 61 -8.16 2.30 -11.89
C GLU A 61 -7.42 3.64 -12.04
N LYS A 62 -7.22 4.04 -13.30
CA LYS A 62 -6.61 5.34 -13.61
C LYS A 62 -7.49 6.48 -13.08
N GLY A 63 -6.90 7.38 -12.30
CA GLY A 63 -7.63 8.50 -11.72
C GLY A 63 -8.44 8.15 -10.47
N GLU A 64 -8.37 6.90 -10.00
CA GLU A 64 -9.03 6.48 -8.78
C GLU A 64 -8.39 7.15 -7.55
N SER A 65 -9.23 7.38 -6.53
CA SER A 65 -8.79 7.96 -5.26
C SER A 65 -8.30 6.87 -4.32
N ALA A 66 -7.16 7.12 -3.68
CA ALA A 66 -6.51 6.13 -2.84
C ALA A 66 -5.86 6.79 -1.62
N TRP A 67 -5.89 6.09 -0.50
CA TRP A 67 -5.13 6.40 0.69
C TRP A 67 -3.76 5.75 0.60
N VAL A 68 -2.69 6.53 0.77
CA VAL A 68 -1.32 6.03 0.74
C VAL A 68 -0.61 6.29 2.06
N ARG A 69 0.13 5.31 2.54
CA ARG A 69 0.96 5.43 3.73
C ARG A 69 2.35 5.89 3.35
N THR A 70 2.75 7.03 3.90
CA THR A 70 4.09 7.59 3.69
C THR A 70 5.12 6.86 4.56
N ALA A 71 6.41 7.05 4.25
CA ALA A 71 7.51 6.43 5.02
C ALA A 71 7.53 6.86 6.50
N ASN A 72 6.87 7.97 6.83
CA ASN A 72 6.74 8.46 8.20
C ASN A 72 5.59 7.78 8.96
N GLY A 73 4.87 6.87 8.32
CA GLY A 73 3.69 6.20 8.87
C GLY A 73 2.39 6.98 8.73
N THR A 74 2.44 8.21 8.18
CA THR A 74 1.26 9.06 7.97
C THR A 74 0.49 8.63 6.73
N TRP A 75 -0.83 8.47 6.87
CA TRP A 75 -1.74 8.26 5.75
C TRP A 75 -2.08 9.59 5.07
N CYS A 76 -2.02 9.59 3.74
CA CYS A 76 -2.31 10.75 2.92
C CYS A 76 -3.28 10.36 1.82
N TYR A 77 -4.23 11.24 1.55
CA TYR A 77 -5.11 11.10 0.40
C TYR A 77 -4.35 11.43 -0.89
N GLY A 78 -4.55 10.60 -1.90
CA GLY A 78 -3.92 10.75 -3.20
C GLY A 78 -4.80 10.23 -4.33
N THR A 79 -4.31 10.42 -5.55
CA THR A 79 -4.95 9.99 -6.77
C THR A 79 -4.00 9.14 -7.59
N VAL A 80 -4.48 7.98 -8.02
CA VAL A 80 -3.75 7.06 -8.88
C VAL A 80 -3.57 7.72 -10.24
N THR A 81 -2.32 7.82 -10.69
CA THR A 81 -2.01 8.43 -11.98
C THR A 81 -2.42 7.52 -13.12
N SER A 82 -2.60 8.09 -14.31
CA SER A 82 -2.82 7.32 -15.54
C SER A 82 -1.57 6.58 -16.05
N ALA A 83 -0.47 6.58 -15.30
CA ALA A 83 0.70 5.80 -15.66
C ALA A 83 0.40 4.30 -15.53
N PRO A 84 0.88 3.47 -16.46
CA PRO A 84 0.70 2.03 -16.34
C PRO A 84 1.34 1.53 -15.05
N PRO A 85 0.70 0.59 -14.33
CA PRO A 85 1.28 0.03 -13.14
C PRO A 85 2.55 -0.76 -13.48
N ARG A 86 3.43 -0.87 -12.50
CA ARG A 86 4.75 -1.48 -12.67
C ARG A 86 4.81 -2.79 -11.89
N VAL A 87 5.53 -3.78 -12.40
CA VAL A 87 5.73 -5.05 -11.71
C VAL A 87 7.06 -5.00 -10.97
N GLY A 88 7.06 -5.50 -9.74
CA GLY A 88 8.28 -5.71 -8.98
C GLY A 88 8.08 -6.49 -7.70
N PRO A 89 9.16 -6.67 -6.91
CA PRO A 89 9.11 -7.45 -5.69
C PRO A 89 8.35 -6.71 -4.57
N THR A 90 7.37 -7.38 -3.97
CA THR A 90 6.61 -6.98 -2.78
C THR A 90 7.00 -7.83 -1.56
N ARG A 91 6.33 -7.64 -0.41
CA ARG A 91 6.65 -8.32 0.87
C ARG A 91 6.68 -9.84 0.77
N ASN A 92 5.79 -10.43 -0.03
CA ASN A 92 5.62 -11.89 -0.10
C ASN A 92 5.93 -12.47 -1.49
N SER A 93 5.82 -11.68 -2.56
CA SER A 93 5.93 -12.13 -3.96
C SER A 93 6.12 -10.94 -4.89
N ASP A 94 6.17 -11.14 -6.20
CA ASP A 94 5.99 -10.04 -7.15
C ASP A 94 4.55 -9.48 -7.08
N GLY A 95 4.42 -8.17 -7.33
CA GLY A 95 3.17 -7.42 -7.20
C GLY A 95 3.13 -6.20 -8.14
N LEU A 96 1.93 -5.61 -8.25
CA LEU A 96 1.74 -4.36 -8.99
C LEU A 96 2.01 -3.16 -8.09
N PHE A 97 2.67 -2.19 -8.71
CA PHE A 97 3.01 -0.90 -8.14
C PHE A 97 2.27 0.17 -8.91
N TYR A 98 1.42 0.92 -8.20
CA TYR A 98 0.64 2.01 -8.74
C TYR A 98 1.29 3.34 -8.41
N SER A 99 1.47 4.19 -9.42
CA SER A 99 1.92 5.57 -9.23
C SER A 99 0.77 6.39 -8.65
N VAL A 100 0.96 6.99 -7.48
CA VAL A 100 -0.01 7.87 -6.82
C VAL A 100 0.58 9.26 -6.65
N ILE A 101 -0.22 10.29 -6.94
CA ILE A 101 0.07 11.68 -6.60
C ILE A 101 -0.68 12.02 -5.31
N PHE A 102 0.04 12.47 -4.29
CA PHE A 102 -0.52 12.84 -2.99
C PHE A 102 0.14 14.12 -2.50
N THR A 103 -0.45 14.78 -1.51
CA THR A 103 0.13 15.99 -0.90
C THR A 103 0.62 15.67 0.50
N LEU A 104 1.89 16.00 0.80
CA LEU A 104 2.48 15.85 2.12
C LEU A 104 3.15 17.17 2.53
N GLY A 105 2.73 17.75 3.65
CA GLY A 105 3.27 19.03 4.13
C GLY A 105 3.08 20.19 3.16
N GLY A 106 2.01 20.17 2.35
CA GLY A 106 1.73 21.20 1.34
C GLY A 106 2.45 21.00 -0.01
N ALA A 107 3.34 20.01 -0.12
CA ALA A 107 4.02 19.68 -1.37
C ALA A 107 3.35 18.49 -2.08
N LYS A 108 3.16 18.61 -3.40
CA LYS A 108 2.70 17.49 -4.25
C LYS A 108 3.85 16.52 -4.48
N MET A 109 3.64 15.26 -4.15
CA MET A 109 4.60 14.17 -4.34
C MET A 109 4.01 13.12 -5.27
N LYS A 110 4.87 12.45 -6.04
CA LYS A 110 4.51 11.28 -6.84
C LYS A 110 5.38 10.10 -6.42
N LYS A 111 4.77 8.98 -6.07
CA LYS A 111 5.49 7.76 -5.68
C LYS A 111 4.73 6.51 -6.10
N ASN A 112 5.44 5.40 -6.26
CA ASN A 112 4.82 4.10 -6.52
C ASN A 112 4.56 3.35 -5.21
N PHE A 113 3.37 2.78 -5.07
CA PHE A 113 2.93 2.01 -3.91
C PHE A 113 2.36 0.67 -4.35
N ALA A 114 2.52 -0.37 -3.54
CA ALA A 114 2.01 -1.71 -3.80
C ALA A 114 0.88 -2.05 -2.81
N PRO A 115 -0.31 -2.49 -3.27
CA PRO A 115 -1.42 -2.86 -2.39
C PRO A 115 -1.05 -4.05 -1.48
N LEU A 116 -0.27 -4.98 -2.03
CA LEU A 116 0.29 -6.13 -1.32
C LEU A 116 1.28 -5.77 -0.20
N ASN A 117 1.76 -4.53 -0.13
CA ASN A 117 2.60 -4.07 0.98
C ASN A 117 1.80 -3.40 2.10
N GLY A 118 0.48 -3.17 1.92
CA GLY A 118 -0.33 -2.41 2.87
C GLY A 118 -0.02 -0.90 2.87
N GLU A 119 0.69 -0.41 1.85
CA GLU A 119 1.07 1.01 1.74
C GLU A 119 0.06 1.84 0.94
N ILE A 120 -0.92 1.20 0.31
CA ILE A 120 -1.98 1.85 -0.47
C ILE A 120 -3.30 1.11 -0.24
N LYS A 121 -4.39 1.87 -0.09
CA LYS A 121 -5.75 1.40 0.11
C LYS A 121 -6.73 2.20 -0.75
N PRO A 122 -7.81 1.59 -1.25
CA PRO A 122 -8.85 2.33 -1.95
C PRO A 122 -9.54 3.32 -1.02
N ASP A 123 -10.14 4.35 -1.61
CA ASP A 123 -10.96 5.31 -0.89
C ASP A 123 -12.37 4.76 -0.61
N ASP A 124 -12.41 3.63 0.08
CA ASP A 124 -13.63 2.94 0.48
C ASP A 124 -14.15 3.41 1.83
N ARG A 125 -15.45 3.22 2.06
CA ARG A 125 -16.09 3.57 3.32
C ARG A 125 -15.41 2.89 4.52
N GLU A 126 -15.10 1.60 4.41
CA GLU A 126 -14.46 0.83 5.47
C GLU A 126 -13.05 1.34 5.78
N VAL A 127 -12.28 1.67 4.73
CA VAL A 127 -10.94 2.25 4.88
C VAL A 127 -11.00 3.60 5.58
N ARG A 128 -11.99 4.45 5.23
CA ARG A 128 -12.23 5.72 5.91
C ARG A 128 -12.64 5.53 7.36
N GLU A 129 -13.51 4.55 7.66
CA GLU A 129 -13.91 4.22 9.03
C GLU A 129 -12.71 3.74 9.86
N LEU A 130 -11.86 2.87 9.32
CA LEU A 130 -10.59 2.48 9.95
C LEU A 130 -9.69 3.69 10.19
N LEU A 131 -9.44 4.51 9.17
CA LEU A 131 -8.61 5.70 9.29
C LEU A 131 -9.13 6.66 10.39
N LYS A 132 -10.45 6.80 10.54
CA LYS A 132 -11.08 7.51 11.67
C LYS A 132 -10.80 6.82 13.00
N THR A 133 -10.98 5.51 13.10
CA THR A 133 -10.69 4.72 14.31
C THR A 133 -9.23 4.85 14.77
N TYR A 134 -8.28 4.90 13.84
CA TYR A 134 -6.86 5.09 14.12
C TYR A 134 -6.44 6.57 14.30
N GLY A 135 -7.38 7.53 14.18
CA GLY A 135 -7.12 8.95 14.39
C GLY A 135 -6.40 9.66 13.24
N TRP A 136 -6.46 9.13 12.01
CA TRP A 136 -5.88 9.74 10.81
C TRP A 136 -6.85 10.63 10.03
N LEU A 137 -8.15 10.47 10.28
CA LEU A 137 -9.23 11.31 9.75
C LEU A 137 -10.00 11.89 10.93
N GLU A 138 -10.21 13.21 10.91
CA GLU A 138 -11.15 13.88 11.81
C GLU A 138 -12.58 13.78 11.23
N ASP A 139 -13.59 13.83 12.09
CA ASP A 139 -15.01 13.73 11.70
C ASP A 139 -15.53 14.98 11.00
#